data_AF-A0A7Y4T4R0-F1
#
_entry.id   AF-A0A7Y4T4R0-F1
#
_cell.length_a   1.000
_cell.length_b   1.000
_cell.length_c   1.000
_cell.angle_alpha   90.00
_cell.angle_beta   90.00
_cell.angle_gamma   90.00
#
_symmetry.space_group_name_H-M   'P 1'
#
loop_
_entity.id
_entity.type
_entity.pdbx_description
1 polymer ?
#
loop_
_entity_poly.entity_id
_entity_poly.type
_entity_poly.pdbx_seq_one_letter_code
_entity_poly.pdbx_strand_id
1 'polypeptide(L)'
;MKLKILSTRWKNIIAILQNEHHDDVGIEKVLRLFLAASHFLFPGVYFKQLYALKGDRNLEIFTDTFVVFKLLLPAFVLYNGWHSYDWVVLLVIWLMIETLLYVPTLIFASDLFNPPRSYRRSMLLLLINYFEIVLDFAVIYACCNDFNHPFTHWFDSIYFSFSTSASLGLGDYYPNSTLSKFVVSFQSVTFFIYVVLFINIFTNKVEHKGYFSK
;
A
#
# COMPACT_ATOMS: atom_id res chain seq x y z
N MET A 1 -18.24 -7.80 24.14
CA MET A 1 -17.53 -6.84 23.27
C MET A 1 -17.50 -7.43 21.85
N LYS A 2 -18.37 -6.99 20.92
CA LYS A 2 -18.47 -7.64 19.59
C LYS A 2 -17.29 -7.21 18.71
N LEU A 3 -16.36 -8.13 18.44
CA LEU A 3 -15.28 -8.01 17.45
C LEU A 3 -15.84 -8.04 16.02
N LYS A 4 -16.65 -7.03 15.66
CA LYS A 4 -17.43 -7.01 14.42
C LYS A 4 -16.53 -7.14 13.18
N ILE A 5 -15.38 -6.45 13.11
CA ILE A 5 -14.52 -6.48 11.92
C ILE A 5 -13.75 -7.80 11.80
N LEU A 6 -13.12 -8.27 12.87
CA LEU A 6 -12.36 -9.53 12.83
C LEU A 6 -13.28 -10.74 12.55
N SER A 7 -14.46 -10.77 13.17
CA SER A 7 -15.44 -11.83 12.93
C SER A 7 -15.96 -11.81 11.48
N THR A 8 -16.19 -10.64 10.89
CA THR A 8 -16.54 -10.52 9.47
C THR A 8 -15.41 -11.02 8.57
N ARG A 9 -14.16 -10.66 8.84
CA ARG A 9 -13.02 -11.12 8.05
C ARG A 9 -12.81 -12.63 8.12
N TRP A 10 -13.03 -13.22 9.29
CA TRP A 10 -13.01 -14.67 9.45
C TRP A 10 -14.11 -15.35 8.65
N LYS A 11 -15.33 -14.79 8.67
CA LYS A 11 -16.43 -15.27 7.81
C LYS A 11 -16.09 -15.19 6.34
N ASN A 12 -15.42 -14.12 5.90
CA ASN A 12 -15.00 -14.00 4.50
C ASN A 12 -14.01 -15.10 4.09
N ILE A 13 -13.08 -15.51 4.96
CA ILE A 13 -12.19 -16.65 4.68
C ILE A 13 -13.00 -17.95 4.53
N ILE A 14 -13.96 -18.18 5.43
CA ILE A 14 -14.84 -19.35 5.36
C ILE A 14 -15.66 -19.34 4.07
N ALA A 15 -16.20 -18.19 3.68
CA ALA A 15 -16.99 -18.03 2.46
C ALA A 15 -16.17 -18.33 1.19
N ILE A 16 -14.89 -17.89 1.14
CA ILE A 16 -13.97 -18.24 0.04
C ILE A 16 -13.64 -19.74 0.04
N LEU A 17 -13.47 -20.35 1.22
CA LEU A 17 -13.23 -21.80 1.31
C LEU A 17 -14.43 -22.61 0.81
N GLN A 18 -15.65 -22.15 1.09
CA GLN A 18 -16.90 -22.82 0.77
C GLN A 18 -17.47 -22.45 -0.61
N ASN A 19 -16.81 -21.56 -1.36
CA ASN A 19 -17.27 -21.05 -2.66
C ASN A 19 -18.72 -20.49 -2.60
N GLU A 20 -19.09 -19.79 -1.51
CA GLU A 20 -20.48 -19.33 -1.31
C GLU A 20 -20.95 -18.25 -2.31
N HIS A 21 -20.01 -17.47 -2.85
CA HIS A 21 -20.32 -16.33 -3.72
C HIS A 21 -19.63 -16.38 -5.09
N HIS A 22 -18.54 -17.13 -5.20
CA HIS A 22 -17.79 -17.30 -6.44
C HIS A 22 -17.28 -18.75 -6.54
N ASP A 23 -17.42 -19.34 -7.72
CA ASP A 23 -16.83 -20.64 -8.06
C ASP A 23 -15.33 -20.48 -8.36
N ASP A 24 -14.57 -19.98 -7.39
CA ASP A 24 -13.13 -19.84 -7.53
C ASP A 24 -12.47 -21.23 -7.54
N VAL A 25 -11.60 -21.48 -8.51
CA VAL A 25 -10.88 -22.75 -8.64
C VAL A 25 -9.40 -22.51 -8.89
N GLY A 26 -8.55 -23.41 -8.37
CA GLY A 26 -7.12 -23.41 -8.65
C GLY A 26 -6.36 -22.21 -8.06
N ILE A 27 -5.60 -21.51 -8.91
CA ILE A 27 -4.68 -20.43 -8.50
C ILE A 27 -5.44 -19.24 -7.92
N GLU A 28 -6.62 -18.92 -8.46
CA GLU A 28 -7.44 -17.80 -7.99
C GLU A 28 -7.86 -17.99 -6.52
N LYS A 29 -8.34 -19.18 -6.16
CA LYS A 29 -8.73 -19.51 -4.78
C LYS A 29 -7.54 -19.41 -3.82
N VAL A 30 -6.38 -19.93 -4.20
CA VAL A 30 -5.16 -19.87 -3.37
C VAL A 30 -4.73 -18.42 -3.16
N LEU A 31 -4.75 -17.59 -4.21
CA LEU A 31 -4.41 -16.18 -4.13
C LEU A 31 -5.40 -15.42 -3.24
N ARG A 32 -6.71 -15.61 -3.41
CA ARG A 32 -7.74 -14.95 -2.59
C ARG A 32 -7.63 -15.33 -1.12
N LEU A 33 -7.35 -16.60 -0.81
CA LEU A 33 -7.12 -17.06 0.57
C LEU A 33 -5.86 -16.44 1.18
N PHE A 34 -4.76 -16.40 0.42
CA PHE A 34 -3.53 -15.74 0.87
C PHE A 34 -3.77 -14.26 1.17
N LEU A 35 -4.45 -13.54 0.28
CA LEU A 35 -4.79 -12.13 0.47
C LEU A 35 -5.72 -11.96 1.69
N ALA A 36 -6.77 -12.76 1.81
CA ALA A 36 -7.69 -12.71 2.95
C ALA A 36 -6.99 -13.01 4.30
N ALA A 37 -6.04 -13.95 4.32
CA ALA A 37 -5.27 -14.28 5.52
C ALA A 37 -4.23 -13.21 5.88
N SER A 38 -3.54 -12.64 4.90
CA SER A 38 -2.49 -11.62 5.13
C SER A 38 -3.03 -10.39 5.89
N HIS A 39 -4.30 -10.07 5.70
CA HIS A 39 -5.00 -9.03 6.44
C HIS A 39 -4.94 -9.15 7.97
N PHE A 40 -4.79 -10.36 8.52
CA PHE A 40 -4.68 -10.54 9.97
C PHE A 40 -3.31 -10.13 10.50
N LEU A 41 -2.30 -9.98 9.64
CA LEU A 41 -0.96 -9.53 10.03
C LEU A 41 -0.85 -8.01 10.12
N PHE A 42 -1.83 -7.28 9.58
CA PHE A 42 -1.71 -5.83 9.41
C PHE A 42 -2.20 -5.06 10.65
N PRO A 43 -1.36 -4.17 11.21
CA PRO A 43 -1.70 -3.43 12.43
C PRO A 43 -2.90 -2.52 12.23
N GLY A 44 -3.07 -1.96 11.02
CA GLY A 44 -4.18 -1.08 10.69
C GLY A 44 -5.56 -1.70 10.93
N VAL A 45 -5.67 -3.02 10.88
CA VAL A 45 -6.93 -3.77 11.06
C VAL A 45 -7.37 -3.77 12.52
N TYR A 46 -6.41 -3.96 13.43
CA TYR A 46 -6.65 -3.94 14.86
C TYR A 46 -7.00 -2.53 15.32
N PHE A 47 -6.32 -1.50 14.80
CA PHE A 47 -6.70 -0.13 15.10
C PHE A 47 -8.10 0.21 14.55
N LYS A 48 -8.43 -0.20 13.32
CA LYS A 48 -9.79 -0.04 12.76
C LYS A 48 -10.86 -0.68 13.64
N GLN A 49 -10.57 -1.83 14.26
CA GLN A 49 -11.49 -2.48 15.20
C GLN A 49 -11.80 -1.62 16.44
N LEU A 50 -10.84 -0.83 16.94
CA LEU A 50 -11.05 0.09 18.05
C LEU A 50 -11.91 1.30 17.64
N TYR A 51 -11.64 1.87 16.47
CA TYR A 51 -12.36 3.05 15.97
C TYR A 51 -13.76 2.72 15.42
N ALA A 52 -13.99 1.49 14.97
CA ALA A 52 -15.31 1.03 14.54
C ALA A 52 -16.37 1.07 15.65
N LEU A 53 -15.96 0.98 16.92
CA LEU A 53 -16.86 1.11 18.07
C LEU A 53 -17.40 2.55 18.22
N LYS A 54 -16.70 3.55 17.66
CA LYS A 54 -17.06 4.96 17.73
C LYS A 54 -17.87 5.45 16.50
N GLY A 55 -18.22 4.55 15.58
CA GLY A 55 -19.03 4.84 14.38
C GLY A 55 -18.23 5.03 13.08
N ASP A 56 -18.94 4.95 11.94
CA ASP A 56 -18.34 4.90 10.60
C ASP A 56 -17.53 6.16 10.25
N ARG A 57 -17.97 7.34 10.70
CA ARG A 57 -17.25 8.61 10.45
C ARG A 57 -15.86 8.61 11.10
N ASN A 58 -15.75 8.08 12.32
CA ASN A 58 -14.48 8.00 13.04
C ASN A 58 -13.54 6.97 12.41
N LEU A 59 -14.08 5.89 11.86
CA LEU A 59 -13.33 4.90 11.10
C LEU A 59 -12.73 5.49 9.81
N GLU A 60 -13.50 6.31 9.09
CA GLU A 60 -13.04 7.00 7.89
C GLU A 60 -11.91 7.99 8.20
N ILE A 61 -12.12 8.86 9.18
CA ILE A 61 -11.10 9.83 9.63
C ILE A 61 -9.82 9.11 10.07
N PHE A 62 -9.95 8.04 10.86
CA PHE A 62 -8.79 7.25 11.27
C PHE A 62 -8.05 6.67 10.06
N THR A 63 -8.77 6.12 9.08
CA THR A 63 -8.14 5.56 7.87
C THR A 63 -7.37 6.64 7.09
N ASP A 64 -7.94 7.84 6.96
CA ASP A 64 -7.31 8.95 6.26
C ASP A 64 -6.05 9.43 7.01
N THR A 65 -6.16 9.61 8.32
CA THR A 65 -5.02 9.99 9.17
C THR A 65 -3.92 8.92 9.14
N PHE A 66 -4.29 7.63 9.16
CA PHE A 66 -3.33 6.54 9.12
C PHE A 66 -2.57 6.49 7.79
N VAL A 67 -3.26 6.67 6.66
CA VAL A 67 -2.62 6.73 5.33
C VAL A 67 -1.66 7.92 5.23
N VAL A 68 -2.07 9.10 5.71
CA VAL A 68 -1.19 10.28 5.74
C VAL A 68 0.00 10.08 6.68
N PHE A 69 -0.21 9.44 7.84
CA PHE A 69 0.88 9.11 8.76
C PHE A 69 1.90 8.21 8.08
N LYS A 70 1.47 7.16 7.37
CA LYS A 70 2.37 6.26 6.65
C LYS A 70 3.12 6.97 5.53
N LEU A 71 2.50 7.93 4.83
CA LEU A 71 3.21 8.78 3.86
C LEU A 71 4.33 9.61 4.50
N LEU A 72 4.06 10.22 5.66
CA LEU A 72 5.00 11.13 6.32
C LEU A 72 6.13 10.40 7.06
N LEU A 73 5.86 9.19 7.55
CA LEU A 73 6.82 8.37 8.28
C LEU A 73 8.17 8.18 7.56
N PRO A 74 8.24 7.67 6.31
CA PRO A 74 9.50 7.45 5.61
C PRO A 74 10.26 8.77 5.36
N ALA A 75 9.55 9.86 5.04
CA ALA A 75 10.17 11.18 4.89
C ALA A 75 10.82 11.66 6.20
N PHE A 76 10.15 11.45 7.34
CA PHE A 76 10.68 11.79 8.66
C PHE A 76 11.87 10.90 9.04
N VAL A 77 11.83 9.61 8.71
CA VAL A 77 12.92 8.65 8.92
C VAL A 77 14.17 9.07 8.14
N LEU A 78 14.02 9.50 6.89
CA LEU A 78 15.14 9.98 6.07
C LEU A 78 15.72 11.29 6.58
N TYR A 79 14.86 12.27 6.90
CA TYR A 79 15.30 13.58 7.38
C TYR A 79 16.11 13.51 8.68
N ASN A 80 15.69 12.66 9.63
CA ASN A 80 16.38 12.50 10.92
C ASN A 80 17.52 11.46 10.88
N GLY A 81 17.77 10.81 9.74
CA GLY A 81 18.78 9.75 9.63
C GLY A 81 18.42 8.46 10.38
N TRP A 82 17.14 8.22 10.67
CA TRP A 82 16.69 7.03 11.43
C TRP A 82 16.72 5.73 10.62
N HIS A 83 17.02 5.81 9.33
CA HIS A 83 17.24 4.65 8.47
C HIS A 83 18.44 3.79 8.93
N SER A 84 19.32 4.31 9.79
CA SER A 84 20.40 3.53 10.40
C SER A 84 19.93 2.53 11.46
N TYR A 85 18.69 2.63 11.95
CA TYR A 85 18.15 1.72 12.94
C TYR A 85 17.34 0.60 12.26
N ASP A 86 17.83 -0.65 12.35
CA ASP A 86 17.19 -1.81 11.72
C ASP A 86 15.71 -1.95 12.07
N TRP A 87 15.34 -1.69 13.32
CA TRP A 87 13.94 -1.79 13.76
C TRP A 87 13.03 -0.73 13.11
N VAL A 88 13.56 0.44 12.78
CA VAL A 88 12.81 1.50 12.06
C VAL A 88 12.60 1.08 10.61
N VAL A 89 13.64 0.55 9.97
CA VAL A 89 13.55 0.06 8.58
C VAL A 89 12.57 -1.12 8.50
N LEU A 90 12.62 -2.05 9.46
CA LEU A 90 11.67 -3.16 9.54
C LEU A 90 10.22 -2.68 9.75
N LEU A 91 10.01 -1.64 10.56
CA LEU A 91 8.69 -1.02 10.74
C LEU A 91 8.17 -0.44 9.41
N VAL A 92 9.01 0.31 8.69
CA VAL A 92 8.65 0.88 7.38
C VAL A 92 8.32 -0.22 6.38
N ILE A 93 9.16 -1.25 6.27
CA ILE A 93 8.91 -2.41 5.40
C ILE A 93 7.60 -3.11 5.77
N TRP A 94 7.33 -3.29 7.07
CA TRP A 94 6.10 -3.95 7.52
C TRP A 94 4.84 -3.15 7.13
N LEU A 95 4.88 -1.82 7.25
CA LEU A 95 3.80 -0.93 6.82
C LEU A 95 3.67 -0.86 5.29
N MET A 96 4.79 -0.87 4.57
CA MET A 96 4.84 -0.94 3.10
C MET A 96 4.19 -2.24 2.60
N ILE A 97 4.45 -3.38 3.24
CA ILE A 97 3.84 -4.67 2.91
C ILE A 97 2.32 -4.64 3.10
N GLU A 98 1.82 -3.97 4.16
CA GLU A 98 0.38 -3.75 4.33
C GLU A 98 -0.22 -3.01 3.12
N THR A 99 0.44 -1.96 2.63
CA THR A 99 -0.02 -1.23 1.44
C THR A 99 0.10 -2.07 0.17
N LEU A 100 1.22 -2.76 -0.02
CA LEU A 100 1.47 -3.60 -1.19
C LEU A 100 0.47 -4.74 -1.32
N LEU A 101 0.00 -5.31 -0.21
CA LEU A 101 -0.99 -6.39 -0.21
C LEU A 101 -2.43 -5.88 -0.28
N TYR A 102 -2.69 -4.64 0.13
CA TYR A 102 -3.99 -3.99 -0.03
C TYR A 102 -4.38 -3.84 -1.52
N VAL A 103 -3.41 -3.51 -2.36
CA VAL A 103 -3.54 -3.29 -3.81
C VAL A 103 -4.06 -4.52 -4.58
N PRO A 104 -3.41 -5.70 -4.54
CA PRO A 104 -3.93 -6.91 -5.16
C PRO A 104 -5.23 -7.39 -4.50
N THR A 105 -5.45 -7.10 -3.21
CA THR A 105 -6.75 -7.38 -2.59
C THR A 105 -7.86 -6.58 -3.25
N LEU A 106 -7.64 -5.30 -3.56
CA LEU A 106 -8.62 -4.51 -4.31
C LEU A 106 -8.89 -5.04 -5.72
N ILE A 107 -7.93 -5.74 -6.35
CA ILE A 107 -8.11 -6.33 -7.68
C ILE A 107 -8.86 -7.66 -7.60
N PHE A 108 -8.32 -8.61 -6.82
CA PHE A 108 -8.72 -10.02 -6.85
C PHE A 108 -9.76 -10.39 -5.79
N ALA A 109 -9.89 -9.58 -4.74
CA ALA A 109 -10.77 -9.87 -3.61
C ALA A 109 -11.51 -8.60 -3.16
N SER A 110 -11.97 -7.82 -4.15
CA SER A 110 -12.64 -6.54 -3.91
C SER A 110 -13.95 -6.68 -3.12
N ASP A 111 -14.59 -7.85 -3.20
CA ASP A 111 -15.79 -8.26 -2.49
C ASP A 111 -15.57 -8.44 -0.98
N LEU A 112 -14.31 -8.57 -0.53
CA LEU A 112 -13.95 -8.53 0.89
C LEU A 112 -14.23 -7.16 1.52
N PHE A 113 -14.30 -6.10 0.71
CA PHE A 113 -14.48 -4.74 1.17
C PHE A 113 -15.92 -4.28 0.95
N ASN A 114 -16.42 -3.51 1.92
CA ASN A 114 -17.65 -2.76 1.71
C ASN A 114 -17.42 -1.72 0.61
N PRO A 115 -18.42 -1.46 -0.25
CA PRO A 115 -18.30 -0.45 -1.29
C PRO A 115 -17.95 0.91 -0.67
N PRO A 116 -17.02 1.66 -1.30
CA PRO A 116 -16.61 2.95 -0.75
C PRO A 116 -17.77 3.95 -0.80
N ARG A 117 -17.93 4.74 0.26
CA ARG A 117 -18.91 5.84 0.29
C ARG A 117 -18.66 6.92 -0.75
N SER A 118 -17.41 7.10 -1.15
CA SER A 118 -17.00 8.08 -2.15
C SER A 118 -15.83 7.54 -2.97
N TYR A 119 -16.05 7.38 -4.27
CA TYR A 119 -15.01 6.96 -5.21
C TYR A 119 -13.87 7.98 -5.31
N ARG A 120 -14.18 9.29 -5.22
CA ARG A 120 -13.18 10.36 -5.22
C ARG A 120 -12.21 10.24 -4.04
N ARG A 121 -12.73 9.88 -2.84
CA ARG A 121 -11.90 9.62 -1.66
C ARG A 121 -11.00 8.40 -1.87
N SER A 122 -11.54 7.29 -2.37
CA SER A 122 -10.75 6.08 -2.63
C SER A 122 -9.63 6.33 -3.64
N MET A 123 -9.88 7.12 -4.69
CA MET A 123 -8.88 7.50 -5.69
C MET A 123 -7.76 8.36 -5.07
N LEU A 124 -8.12 9.33 -4.23
CA LEU A 124 -7.14 10.17 -3.52
C LEU A 124 -6.27 9.35 -2.56
N LEU A 125 -6.87 8.43 -1.80
CA LEU A 125 -6.14 7.53 -0.91
C LEU A 125 -5.20 6.60 -1.67
N LEU A 126 -5.61 6.10 -2.83
CA LEU A 126 -4.74 5.28 -3.69
C LEU A 126 -3.53 6.09 -4.20
N LEU A 127 -3.74 7.35 -4.58
CA LEU A 127 -2.67 8.25 -4.99
C LEU A 127 -1.69 8.53 -3.83
N ILE A 128 -2.20 8.73 -2.61
CA ILE A 128 -1.34 8.91 -1.43
C ILE A 128 -0.54 7.63 -1.14
N ASN A 129 -1.16 6.46 -1.20
CA ASN A 129 -0.48 5.17 -1.04
C ASN A 129 0.62 4.95 -2.09
N TYR A 130 0.42 5.45 -3.32
CA TYR A 130 1.47 5.42 -4.33
C TYR A 130 2.70 6.23 -3.89
N PHE A 131 2.51 7.47 -3.45
CA PHE A 131 3.61 8.29 -2.94
C PHE A 131 4.26 7.72 -1.68
N GLU A 132 3.47 7.11 -0.78
CA GLU A 132 3.98 6.39 0.40
C GLU A 132 4.97 5.30 -0.02
N ILE A 133 4.59 4.40 -0.92
CA ILE A 133 5.48 3.33 -1.40
C ILE A 133 6.76 3.88 -2.03
N VAL A 134 6.67 4.95 -2.81
CA VAL A 134 7.87 5.60 -3.40
C VAL A 134 8.83 6.06 -2.29
N LEU A 135 8.30 6.65 -1.21
CA LEU A 135 9.13 7.07 -0.07
C LEU A 135 9.64 5.88 0.77
N ASP A 136 8.86 4.80 0.91
CA ASP A 136 9.30 3.59 1.62
C ASP A 136 10.50 2.95 0.92
N PHE A 137 10.48 2.85 -0.43
CA PHE A 137 11.63 2.41 -1.20
C PHE A 137 12.85 3.33 -0.99
N ALA A 138 12.65 4.64 -0.86
CA ALA A 138 13.75 5.57 -0.57
C ALA A 138 14.42 5.28 0.79
N VAL A 139 13.66 4.87 1.81
CA VAL A 139 14.21 4.41 3.09
C VAL A 139 15.04 3.13 2.92
N ILE A 140 14.52 2.16 2.15
CA ILE A 140 15.24 0.91 1.86
C ILE A 140 16.56 1.19 1.15
N TYR A 141 16.57 2.09 0.16
CA TYR A 141 17.79 2.47 -0.55
C TYR A 141 18.81 3.17 0.33
N ALA A 142 18.36 4.08 1.20
CA ALA A 142 19.24 4.74 2.16
C ALA A 142 19.91 3.75 3.13
N CYS A 143 19.22 2.66 3.50
CA CYS A 143 19.76 1.63 4.37
C CYS A 143 20.83 0.74 3.70
N CYS A 144 20.71 0.45 2.40
CA CYS A 144 21.53 -0.57 1.76
C CYS A 144 22.98 -0.14 1.43
N ASN A 145 23.29 1.16 1.36
CA ASN A 145 24.63 1.72 0.99
C ASN A 145 25.37 1.00 -0.17
N ASP A 146 24.62 0.38 -1.08
CA ASP A 146 25.11 -0.57 -2.11
C ASP A 146 25.10 0.04 -3.51
N PHE A 147 25.18 1.37 -3.59
CA PHE A 147 25.13 2.14 -4.83
C PHE A 147 26.54 2.44 -5.36
N ASN A 148 26.62 2.92 -6.61
CA ASN A 148 27.87 3.38 -7.23
C ASN A 148 28.64 4.40 -6.37
N HIS A 149 27.91 5.31 -5.74
CA HIS A 149 28.43 6.28 -4.77
C HIS A 149 27.47 6.38 -3.59
N PRO A 150 27.95 6.70 -2.38
CA PRO A 150 27.08 6.87 -1.22
C PRO A 150 26.18 8.10 -1.39
N PHE A 151 24.96 8.01 -0.88
CA PHE A 151 24.04 9.15 -0.80
C PHE A 151 24.61 10.21 0.16
N THR A 152 24.71 11.45 -0.30
CA THR A 152 25.33 12.56 0.46
C THR A 152 24.29 13.38 1.21
N HIS A 153 23.12 13.54 0.61
CA HIS A 153 22.00 14.29 1.14
C HIS A 153 20.81 13.35 1.36
N TRP A 154 20.01 13.60 2.41
CA TRP A 154 18.84 12.78 2.76
C TRP A 154 17.80 12.69 1.63
N PHE A 155 17.83 13.65 0.70
CA PHE A 155 16.94 13.70 -0.45
C PHE A 155 17.42 12.84 -1.63
N ASP A 156 18.69 12.41 -1.65
CA ASP A 156 19.25 11.68 -2.80
C ASP A 156 18.54 10.34 -3.00
N SER A 157 18.24 9.62 -1.92
CA SER A 157 17.49 8.35 -1.98
C SER A 157 16.03 8.55 -2.41
N ILE A 158 15.41 9.67 -2.01
CA ILE A 158 14.06 10.06 -2.43
C ILE A 158 14.08 10.32 -3.94
N TYR A 159 14.99 11.16 -4.39
CA TYR A 159 15.16 11.48 -5.80
C TYR A 159 15.40 10.22 -6.66
N PHE A 160 16.27 9.31 -6.21
CA PHE A 160 16.49 8.04 -6.90
C PHE A 160 15.20 7.22 -6.99
N SER A 161 14.49 7.05 -5.87
CA SER A 161 13.23 6.31 -5.85
C SER A 161 12.16 6.91 -6.77
N PHE A 162 12.02 8.24 -6.79
CA PHE A 162 11.12 8.93 -7.71
C PHE A 162 11.51 8.74 -9.18
N SER A 163 12.81 8.84 -9.49
CA SER A 163 13.36 8.62 -10.84
C SER A 163 13.10 7.18 -11.32
N THR A 164 13.30 6.19 -10.45
CA THR A 164 13.01 4.78 -10.72
C THR A 164 11.52 4.53 -10.91
N SER A 165 10.67 5.03 -10.02
CA SER A 165 9.21 4.90 -10.14
C SER A 165 8.65 5.60 -11.37
N ALA A 166 9.21 6.74 -11.78
CA ALA A 166 8.85 7.41 -13.02
C ALA A 166 9.46 6.76 -14.27
N SER A 167 10.22 5.67 -14.12
CA SER A 167 10.94 4.98 -15.20
C SER A 167 11.91 5.87 -15.99
N LEU A 168 12.44 6.94 -15.37
CA LEU A 168 13.37 7.87 -16.01
C LEU A 168 14.76 7.27 -16.14
N GLY A 169 15.26 6.65 -15.07
CA GLY A 169 16.55 5.95 -15.07
C GLY A 169 17.73 6.85 -15.44
N LEU A 170 17.87 7.99 -14.76
CA LEU A 170 18.84 9.05 -15.10
C LEU A 170 20.31 8.60 -15.04
N GLY A 171 20.61 7.50 -14.34
CA GLY A 171 21.91 6.83 -14.39
C GLY A 171 23.00 7.46 -13.51
N ASP A 172 22.67 8.51 -12.76
CA ASP A 172 23.51 9.12 -11.73
C ASP A 172 23.70 8.21 -10.52
N TYR A 173 22.62 7.57 -10.07
CA TYR A 173 22.64 6.51 -9.07
C TYR A 173 22.22 5.18 -9.71
N TYR A 174 23.00 4.13 -9.47
CA TYR A 174 22.63 2.77 -9.88
C TYR A 174 23.09 1.72 -8.86
N PRO A 175 22.31 0.64 -8.67
CA PRO A 175 22.61 -0.40 -7.70
C PRO A 175 23.79 -1.26 -8.18
N ASN A 176 24.76 -1.50 -7.31
CA ASN A 176 25.88 -2.40 -7.59
C ASN A 176 25.58 -3.84 -7.14
N SER A 177 24.97 -4.00 -5.95
CA SER A 177 24.70 -5.30 -5.35
C SER A 177 23.51 -6.03 -6.00
N THR A 178 23.53 -7.36 -5.97
CA THR A 178 22.44 -8.21 -6.49
C THR A 178 21.12 -7.93 -5.77
N LEU A 179 21.18 -7.68 -4.45
CA LEU A 179 20.00 -7.41 -3.64
C LEU A 179 19.38 -6.06 -4.02
N SER A 180 20.18 -4.99 -4.14
CA SER A 180 19.66 -3.68 -4.56
C SER A 180 19.10 -3.70 -5.99
N LYS A 181 19.70 -4.47 -6.90
CA LYS A 181 19.15 -4.70 -8.25
C LYS A 181 17.77 -5.38 -8.19
N PHE A 182 17.60 -6.34 -7.30
CA PHE A 182 16.31 -6.99 -7.08
C PHE A 182 15.27 -6.02 -6.52
N VAL A 183 15.63 -5.20 -5.53
CA VAL A 183 14.73 -4.18 -4.94
C VAL A 183 14.29 -3.16 -5.98
N VAL A 184 15.21 -2.63 -6.79
CA VAL A 184 14.89 -1.71 -7.90
C VAL A 184 13.96 -2.36 -8.92
N SER A 185 14.21 -3.62 -9.27
CA SER A 185 13.33 -4.37 -10.19
C SER A 185 11.93 -4.56 -9.60
N PHE A 186 11.85 -4.85 -8.30
CA PHE A 186 10.59 -5.03 -7.59
C PHE A 186 9.80 -3.71 -7.47
N GLN A 187 10.47 -2.57 -7.26
CA GLN A 187 9.84 -1.25 -7.31
C GLN A 187 9.22 -0.97 -8.68
N SER A 188 9.92 -1.26 -9.77
CA SER A 188 9.40 -1.06 -11.12
C SER A 188 8.13 -1.86 -11.40
N VAL A 189 8.08 -3.14 -10.98
CA VAL A 189 6.87 -3.98 -11.10
C VAL A 189 5.72 -3.39 -10.27
N THR A 190 6.01 -2.93 -9.06
CA THR A 190 5.03 -2.30 -8.17
C THR A 190 4.42 -1.05 -8.81
N PHE A 191 5.23 -0.20 -9.44
CA PHE A 191 4.76 0.99 -10.16
C PHE A 191 3.76 0.62 -11.25
N PHE A 192 4.06 -0.37 -12.08
CA PHE A 192 3.14 -0.80 -13.15
C PHE A 192 1.77 -1.26 -12.60
N ILE A 193 1.77 -2.03 -11.50
CA ILE A 193 0.52 -2.47 -10.85
C ILE A 193 -0.32 -1.25 -10.42
N TYR A 194 0.32 -0.23 -9.84
CA TYR A 194 -0.36 0.99 -9.41
C TYR A 194 -0.93 1.79 -10.58
N VAL A 195 -0.17 1.96 -11.67
CA VAL A 195 -0.64 2.66 -12.88
C VAL A 195 -1.87 1.97 -13.47
N VAL A 196 -1.83 0.65 -13.62
CA VAL A 196 -2.97 -0.14 -14.15
C VAL A 196 -4.21 0.02 -13.27
N LEU A 197 -4.05 -0.05 -11.95
CA LEU A 197 -5.15 0.14 -11.01
C LEU A 197 -5.74 1.55 -11.05
N PHE A 198 -4.87 2.56 -11.12
CA PHE A 198 -5.28 3.94 -11.17
C PHE A 198 -6.12 4.20 -12.43
N ILE A 199 -5.66 3.70 -13.59
CA ILE A 199 -6.40 3.77 -14.85
C ILE A 199 -7.73 3.02 -14.75
N ASN A 200 -7.75 1.79 -14.20
CA ASN A 200 -8.97 1.00 -14.06
C ASN A 200 -10.04 1.73 -13.24
N ILE A 201 -9.66 2.27 -12.08
CA ILE A 201 -10.60 3.01 -11.21
C ILE A 201 -11.08 4.29 -11.88
N PHE A 202 -10.18 5.02 -12.57
CA PHE A 202 -10.55 6.26 -13.25
C PHE A 202 -11.53 6.01 -14.40
N THR A 203 -11.26 5.00 -15.23
CA THR A 203 -12.11 4.67 -16.39
C THR A 203 -13.48 4.14 -15.98
N ASN A 204 -13.56 3.31 -14.94
CA ASN A 204 -14.79 2.60 -14.60
C ASN A 204 -15.73 3.36 -13.64
N LYS A 205 -15.23 4.36 -12.90
CA LYS A 205 -15.94 4.88 -11.70
C LYS A 205 -15.96 6.41 -11.56
N VAL A 206 -15.51 7.17 -12.55
CA VAL A 206 -15.68 8.63 -12.55
C VAL A 206 -17.13 8.97 -12.91
N GLU A 207 -17.97 9.13 -11.87
CA GLU A 207 -19.32 9.67 -12.05
C GLU A 207 -19.25 11.12 -12.56
N HIS A 208 -19.79 11.35 -13.76
CA HIS A 208 -20.12 12.68 -14.29
C HIS A 208 -21.34 13.25 -13.56
N LYS A 209 -21.20 13.56 -12.26
CA LYS A 209 -22.14 14.45 -11.57
C LYS A 209 -21.48 15.81 -11.46
N GLY A 210 -21.90 16.72 -12.35
CA GLY A 210 -21.55 18.12 -12.28
C GLY A 210 -22.15 18.72 -11.00
N TYR A 211 -21.48 19.71 -10.42
CA TYR A 211 -21.92 20.35 -9.17
C TYR A 211 -23.34 20.95 -9.26
N PHE A 212 -23.84 21.16 -10.50
CA PHE A 212 -25.16 21.70 -10.81
C PHE A 212 -26.03 20.79 -11.69
N SER A 213 -25.62 19.54 -11.97
CA SER A 213 -26.50 18.60 -12.66
C SER A 213 -27.46 17.97 -11.65
N LYS A 214 -28.73 18.35 -11.72
CA LYS A 214 -29.83 17.69 -11.00
C LYS A 214 -29.93 16.22 -11.37
#